data_AF-C7R2X6-F1
#
_entry.id   AF-C7R2X6-F1
#
_cell.length_a   1.000
_cell.length_b   1.000
_cell.length_c   1.000
_cell.angle_alpha   90.00
_cell.angle_beta   90.00
_cell.angle_gamma   90.00
#
_symmetry.space_group_name_H-M   'P 1'
#
loop_
_entity.id
_entity.type
_entity.pdbx_description
1 polymer ?
#
loop_
_entity_poly.entity_id
_entity_poly.type
_entity_poly.pdbx_seq_one_letter_code
_entity_poly.pdbx_strand_id
1 'polypeptide(L)'
;MLNGNVKAMDRPTFSWDPTTLREVPADVDAAREYANALLARYRDLADQREQRAQIVAELIQWLRMSEQYTRAEEIARGSLRLRGGDDIITALEEGRPVPVIAPELIRPALRFATALQWNSADSAERFGQAADLFDACVTSAHIVCLRSGDAQRRDMYETYAFTLQHRAKFRLANDELIAALRDANLGLRVREVEELPRDQIESSQFAVSSIVQRLESLIADLELSAGASVTTETFAAGDRSGVGAVQAGQRIGPWLFWYKSGALKAAGWYVDDQLDGPWIWFRDHGLLLQEGSFIHNRQEGPWIRYYTNGRILDQGTFHDGEKVGDWFTFHEDGSVRSTRRHTRKGRWLRR
;
A
#
# COMPACT_ATOMS: atom_id res chain seq x y z
N MET A 1 50.61 5.21 11.44
CA MET A 1 49.95 6.14 10.50
C MET A 1 48.90 5.37 9.72
N LEU A 2 47.64 5.47 10.13
CA LEU A 2 46.48 5.06 9.33
C LEU A 2 45.48 6.21 9.41
N ASN A 3 45.89 7.38 8.90
CA ASN A 3 44.98 8.45 8.55
C ASN A 3 44.42 8.15 7.16
N GLY A 4 43.58 7.12 7.08
CA GLY A 4 42.65 6.96 5.98
C GLY A 4 41.49 7.92 6.22
N ASN A 5 41.70 9.21 5.95
CA ASN A 5 40.62 10.18 5.82
C ASN A 5 39.70 9.67 4.71
N VAL A 6 38.63 8.96 5.08
CA VAL A 6 37.45 8.85 4.23
C VAL A 6 36.97 10.30 4.12
N LYS A 7 37.33 10.97 3.02
CA LYS A 7 36.69 12.23 2.61
C LYS A 7 35.20 12.03 2.84
N ALA A 8 34.54 12.99 3.50
CA ALA A 8 33.09 13.03 3.53
C ALA A 8 32.62 12.92 2.07
N MET A 9 32.17 11.74 1.67
CA MET A 9 31.61 11.54 0.34
C MET A 9 30.34 12.37 0.31
N ASP A 10 30.25 13.24 -0.68
CA ASP A 10 29.03 13.99 -0.91
C ASP A 10 27.90 12.99 -1.15
N ARG A 11 26.80 13.17 -0.42
CA ARG A 11 25.63 12.31 -0.54
C ARG A 11 25.08 12.46 -1.97
N PRO A 12 24.94 11.36 -2.74
CA PRO A 12 24.37 11.44 -4.07
C PRO A 12 22.90 11.90 -4.03
N THR A 13 22.39 12.38 -5.14
CA THR A 13 20.99 12.78 -5.27
C THR A 13 20.16 11.68 -5.92
N PHE A 14 18.85 11.71 -5.69
CA PHE A 14 17.89 10.83 -6.33
C PHE A 14 16.58 11.59 -6.58
N SER A 15 15.77 11.08 -7.50
CA SER A 15 14.42 11.56 -7.79
C SER A 15 13.40 10.45 -7.54
N TRP A 16 12.11 10.80 -7.59
CA TRP A 16 11.03 9.83 -7.55
C TRP A 16 10.52 9.60 -8.97
N ASP A 17 10.48 8.35 -9.41
CA ASP A 17 9.79 7.98 -10.64
C ASP A 17 8.26 8.07 -10.40
N PRO A 18 7.53 8.94 -11.11
CA PRO A 18 6.08 9.09 -10.93
C PRO A 18 5.28 7.84 -11.31
N THR A 19 5.86 6.92 -12.09
CA THR A 19 5.18 5.72 -12.58
C THR A 19 5.27 4.57 -11.57
N THR A 20 6.45 4.37 -11.00
CA THR A 20 6.70 3.27 -10.05
C THR A 20 6.71 3.72 -8.59
N LEU A 21 6.74 5.04 -8.35
CA LEU A 21 6.95 5.66 -7.03
C LEU A 21 8.21 5.18 -6.31
N ARG A 22 9.20 4.69 -7.08
CA ARG A 22 10.51 4.26 -6.58
C ARG A 22 11.50 5.41 -6.61
N GLU A 23 12.45 5.36 -5.69
CA GLU A 23 13.61 6.24 -5.73
C GLU A 23 14.56 5.82 -6.87
N VAL A 24 14.96 6.78 -7.72
CA VAL A 24 15.89 6.57 -8.83
C VAL A 24 17.12 7.46 -8.61
N PRO A 25 18.33 6.88 -8.42
CA PRO A 25 19.53 7.67 -8.23
C PRO A 25 19.87 8.45 -9.51
N ALA A 26 20.39 9.66 -9.35
CA ALA A 26 20.85 10.46 -10.49
C ALA A 26 22.08 9.82 -11.18
N ASP A 27 22.91 9.12 -10.40
CA ASP A 27 24.06 8.35 -10.85
C ASP A 27 24.14 7.05 -10.03
N VAL A 28 23.97 5.91 -10.70
CA VAL A 28 23.96 4.58 -10.08
C VAL A 28 25.34 4.20 -9.52
N ASP A 29 26.43 4.59 -10.18
CA ASP A 29 27.78 4.25 -9.74
C ASP A 29 28.19 5.09 -8.53
N ALA A 30 27.86 6.38 -8.51
CA ALA A 30 28.03 7.22 -7.32
C ALA A 30 27.17 6.72 -6.14
N ALA A 31 25.93 6.30 -6.40
CA ALA A 31 25.06 5.67 -5.40
C ALA A 31 25.68 4.37 -4.85
N ARG A 32 26.30 3.55 -5.71
CA ARG A 32 26.97 2.30 -5.34
C ARG A 32 28.20 2.55 -4.49
N GLU A 33 29.01 3.54 -4.84
CA GLU A 33 30.19 3.94 -4.06
C GLU A 33 29.77 4.42 -2.66
N TYR A 34 28.77 5.30 -2.59
CA TYR A 34 28.23 5.79 -1.32
C TYR A 34 27.64 4.68 -0.46
N ALA A 35 26.86 3.77 -1.04
CA ALA A 35 26.31 2.61 -0.34
C ALA A 35 27.42 1.71 0.24
N ASN A 36 28.50 1.48 -0.50
CA ASN A 36 29.65 0.70 -0.04
C ASN A 36 30.40 1.39 1.11
N ALA A 37 30.55 2.72 1.06
CA ALA A 37 31.14 3.50 2.15
C ALA A 37 30.28 3.42 3.43
N LEU A 38 28.95 3.56 3.30
CA LEU A 38 28.02 3.35 4.41
C LEU A 38 28.08 1.93 4.96
N LEU A 39 28.22 0.92 4.10
CA LEU A 39 28.32 -0.48 4.51
C LEU A 39 29.61 -0.74 5.31
N ALA A 40 30.73 -0.16 4.90
CA ALA A 40 31.98 -0.24 5.64
C ALA A 40 31.82 0.38 7.04
N ARG A 41 31.29 1.61 7.11
CA ARG A 41 30.99 2.27 8.39
C ARG A 41 30.02 1.46 9.26
N TYR A 42 28.99 0.86 8.66
CA TYR A 42 28.03 0.02 9.39
C TYR A 42 28.67 -1.23 10.00
N ARG A 43 29.70 -1.80 9.35
CA ARG A 43 30.49 -2.91 9.89
C ARG A 43 31.42 -2.45 11.02
N ASP A 44 32.04 -1.29 10.89
CA ASP A 44 32.91 -0.72 11.94
C ASP A 44 32.14 -0.39 13.23
N LEU A 45 30.83 -0.11 13.11
CA LEU A 45 29.93 0.15 14.24
C LEU A 45 29.32 -1.13 14.86
N ALA A 46 29.94 -2.31 14.67
CA ALA A 46 29.41 -3.60 15.14
C ALA A 46 29.00 -3.58 16.63
N ASP A 47 29.85 -2.98 17.48
CA ASP A 47 29.64 -2.88 18.93
C ASP A 47 28.87 -1.61 19.36
N GLN A 48 28.58 -0.71 18.43
CA GLN A 48 27.94 0.59 18.70
C GLN A 48 26.50 0.59 18.20
N ARG A 49 25.64 -0.18 18.89
CA ARG A 49 24.25 -0.48 18.47
C ARG A 49 23.42 0.76 18.12
N GLU A 50 23.54 1.84 18.90
CA GLU A 50 22.79 3.07 18.68
C GLU A 50 23.24 3.81 17.41
N GLN A 51 24.55 3.97 17.21
CA GLN A 51 25.09 4.61 16.01
C GLN A 51 24.81 3.79 14.76
N ARG A 52 24.91 2.45 14.89
CA ARG A 52 24.55 1.51 13.82
C ARG A 52 23.06 1.63 13.45
N ALA A 53 22.19 1.84 14.42
CA ALA A 53 20.76 2.07 14.21
C ALA A 53 20.44 3.39 13.49
N GLN A 54 21.27 4.43 13.64
CA GLN A 54 21.07 5.73 12.98
C GLN A 54 21.31 5.67 11.47
N ILE A 55 22.28 4.87 11.01
CA ILE A 55 22.65 4.82 9.59
C ILE A 55 21.95 3.69 8.81
N VAL A 56 21.34 2.71 9.49
CA VAL A 56 20.82 1.50 8.84
C VAL A 56 19.72 1.78 7.81
N ALA A 57 18.87 2.77 8.07
CA ALA A 57 17.78 3.13 7.16
C ALA A 57 18.33 3.70 5.84
N GLU A 58 19.30 4.61 5.94
CA GLU A 58 19.98 5.22 4.80
C GLU A 58 20.78 4.17 4.02
N LEU A 59 21.54 3.32 4.72
CA LEU A 59 22.29 2.22 4.10
C LEU A 59 21.37 1.30 3.26
N ILE A 60 20.26 0.83 3.82
CA ILE A 60 19.32 -0.04 3.09
C ILE A 60 18.74 0.69 1.87
N GLN A 61 18.41 1.97 1.99
CA GLN A 61 17.90 2.78 0.87
C GLN A 61 18.91 2.84 -0.27
N TRP A 62 20.16 3.19 0.02
CA TRP A 62 21.21 3.30 -1.01
C TRP A 62 21.62 1.95 -1.60
N LEU A 63 21.64 0.87 -0.80
CA LEU A 63 21.86 -0.48 -1.32
C LEU A 63 20.75 -0.88 -2.31
N ARG A 64 19.48 -0.54 -2.02
CA ARG A 64 18.37 -0.78 -2.96
C ARG A 64 18.53 0.03 -4.25
N MET A 65 18.75 1.35 -4.15
CA MET A 65 18.88 2.22 -5.33
C MET A 65 20.09 1.89 -6.20
N SER A 66 21.14 1.31 -5.63
CA SER A 66 22.36 0.90 -6.35
C SER A 66 22.37 -0.56 -6.82
N GLU A 67 21.20 -1.20 -6.83
CA GLU A 67 20.98 -2.57 -7.31
C GLU A 67 21.70 -3.66 -6.48
N GLN A 68 22.03 -3.37 -5.22
CA GLN A 68 22.65 -4.31 -4.29
C GLN A 68 21.59 -5.01 -3.43
N TYR A 69 20.59 -5.62 -4.07
CA TYR A 69 19.36 -6.10 -3.42
C TYR A 69 19.62 -7.17 -2.34
N THR A 70 20.46 -8.16 -2.63
CA THR A 70 20.83 -9.19 -1.64
C THR A 70 21.44 -8.59 -0.37
N ARG A 71 22.33 -7.59 -0.53
CA ARG A 71 22.94 -6.90 0.62
C ARG A 71 21.90 -6.07 1.38
N ALA A 72 20.99 -5.39 0.67
CA ALA A 72 19.91 -4.64 1.30
C ALA A 72 19.02 -5.56 2.15
N GLU A 73 18.67 -6.74 1.62
CA GLU A 73 17.88 -7.76 2.29
C GLU A 73 18.59 -8.30 3.54
N GLU A 74 19.86 -8.69 3.42
CA GLU A 74 20.67 -9.20 4.55
C GLU A 74 20.78 -8.17 5.69
N ILE A 75 21.04 -6.90 5.35
CA ILE A 75 21.15 -5.82 6.34
C ILE A 75 19.79 -5.52 6.98
N ALA A 76 18.71 -5.52 6.22
CA ALA A 76 17.35 -5.32 6.75
C ALA A 76 16.93 -6.46 7.68
N ARG A 77 17.13 -7.72 7.24
CA ARG A 77 16.87 -8.94 8.04
C ARG A 77 17.69 -8.94 9.32
N GLY A 78 18.98 -8.68 9.22
CA GLY A 78 19.89 -8.60 10.37
C GLY A 78 19.51 -7.47 11.34
N SER A 79 19.09 -6.31 10.83
CA SER A 79 18.63 -5.21 11.67
C SER A 79 17.34 -5.51 12.42
N LEU A 80 16.39 -6.21 11.78
CA LEU A 80 15.15 -6.66 12.42
C LEU A 80 15.43 -7.69 13.52
N ARG A 81 16.26 -8.70 13.22
CA ARG A 81 16.74 -9.71 14.19
C ARG A 81 17.40 -9.07 15.41
N LEU A 82 18.34 -8.14 15.19
CA LEU A 82 19.02 -7.43 16.30
C LEU A 82 18.07 -6.61 17.18
N ARG A 83 16.83 -6.36 16.76
CA ARG A 83 15.81 -5.65 17.54
C ARG A 83 14.80 -6.60 18.19
N GLY A 84 14.94 -7.91 18.00
CA GLY A 84 14.06 -8.93 18.56
C GLY A 84 12.95 -9.40 17.63
N GLY A 85 13.04 -9.14 16.31
CA GLY A 85 12.07 -9.60 15.32
C GLY A 85 12.31 -11.00 14.76
N ASP A 86 12.91 -11.91 15.54
CA ASP A 86 13.20 -13.28 15.09
C ASP A 86 11.91 -14.08 14.83
N ASP A 87 10.87 -13.87 15.63
CA ASP A 87 9.56 -14.50 15.45
C ASP A 87 8.89 -14.12 14.13
N ILE A 88 9.02 -12.85 13.73
CA ILE A 88 8.56 -12.32 12.43
C ILE A 88 9.32 -13.01 11.29
N ILE A 89 10.65 -13.08 11.39
CA ILE A 89 11.51 -13.69 10.36
C ILE A 89 11.20 -15.18 10.21
N THR A 90 11.13 -15.91 11.33
CA THR A 90 10.81 -17.34 11.32
C THR A 90 9.40 -17.59 10.80
N ALA A 91 8.40 -16.77 11.15
CA ALA A 91 7.05 -16.93 10.60
C ALA A 91 7.05 -16.81 9.06
N LEU A 92 7.77 -15.82 8.51
CA LEU A 92 7.88 -15.62 7.05
C LEU A 92 8.63 -16.78 6.36
N GLU A 93 9.74 -17.24 6.93
CA GLU A 93 10.55 -18.33 6.38
C GLU A 93 9.80 -19.68 6.41
N GLU A 94 8.90 -19.87 7.37
CA GLU A 94 8.08 -21.08 7.51
C GLU A 94 6.73 -20.98 6.79
N GLY A 95 6.41 -19.86 6.13
CA GLY A 95 5.11 -19.62 5.50
C GLY A 95 3.94 -19.59 6.48
N ARG A 96 4.19 -19.20 7.74
CA ARG A 96 3.16 -19.04 8.78
C ARG A 96 2.68 -17.59 8.83
N PRO A 97 1.46 -17.34 9.36
CA PRO A 97 0.99 -15.99 9.59
C PRO A 97 1.96 -15.19 10.46
N VAL A 98 2.33 -14.00 9.99
CA VAL A 98 3.18 -13.06 10.75
C VAL A 98 2.42 -12.59 12.00
N PRO A 99 3.04 -12.63 13.19
CA PRO A 99 2.40 -12.16 14.43
C PRO A 99 2.15 -10.64 14.40
N VAL A 100 1.35 -10.15 15.35
CA VAL A 100 1.20 -8.69 15.55
C VAL A 100 2.56 -8.09 15.92
N ILE A 101 3.01 -7.15 15.10
CA ILE A 101 4.33 -6.53 15.20
C ILE A 101 4.30 -5.44 16.26
N ALA A 102 5.24 -5.49 17.21
CA ALA A 102 5.41 -4.46 18.23
C ALA A 102 5.72 -3.08 17.58
N PRO A 103 5.24 -1.95 18.14
CA PRO A 103 5.40 -0.61 17.54
C PRO A 103 6.82 -0.28 17.07
N GLU A 104 7.82 -0.59 17.90
CA GLU A 104 9.24 -0.35 17.66
C GLU A 104 9.84 -1.22 16.54
N LEU A 105 9.17 -2.32 16.18
CA LEU A 105 9.56 -3.25 15.13
C LEU A 105 8.90 -2.94 13.78
N ILE A 106 7.84 -2.12 13.74
CA ILE A 106 7.09 -1.83 12.50
C ILE A 106 8.00 -1.19 11.44
N ARG A 107 8.75 -0.13 11.77
CA ARG A 107 9.65 0.52 10.80
C ARG A 107 10.80 -0.40 10.34
N PRO A 108 11.49 -1.15 11.22
CA PRO A 108 12.43 -2.20 10.81
C PRO A 108 11.81 -3.28 9.90
N ALA A 109 10.63 -3.80 10.24
CA ALA A 109 9.91 -4.79 9.44
C ALA A 109 9.55 -4.24 8.05
N LEU A 110 9.09 -2.99 7.98
CA LEU A 110 8.76 -2.34 6.71
C LEU A 110 9.98 -2.18 5.79
N ARG A 111 11.18 -1.91 6.36
CA ARG A 111 12.43 -1.89 5.59
C ARG A 111 12.78 -3.27 5.06
N PHE A 112 12.55 -4.32 5.85
CA PHE A 112 12.75 -5.70 5.40
C PHE A 112 11.77 -6.09 4.29
N ALA A 113 10.48 -5.75 4.42
CA ALA A 113 9.49 -5.94 3.37
C ALA A 113 9.89 -5.25 2.06
N THR A 114 10.35 -4.00 2.15
CA THR A 114 10.80 -3.23 0.98
C THR A 114 12.06 -3.85 0.35
N ALA A 115 12.99 -4.36 1.15
CA ALA A 115 14.18 -5.04 0.65
C ALA A 115 13.84 -6.38 -0.03
N LEU A 116 12.92 -7.17 0.55
CA LEU A 116 12.40 -8.40 -0.06
C LEU A 116 11.75 -8.12 -1.41
N GLN A 117 10.88 -7.10 -1.49
CA GLN A 117 10.23 -6.69 -2.74
C GLN A 117 11.26 -6.35 -3.83
N TRP A 118 12.29 -5.58 -3.50
CA TRP A 118 13.29 -5.19 -4.51
C TRP A 118 14.18 -6.37 -4.91
N ASN A 119 14.28 -7.41 -4.07
CA ASN A 119 14.98 -8.65 -4.37
C ASN A 119 14.05 -9.77 -4.87
N SER A 120 12.82 -9.47 -5.30
CA SER A 120 11.82 -10.50 -5.66
C SER A 120 11.68 -10.77 -7.16
N ALA A 121 12.48 -10.13 -8.03
CA ALA A 121 12.30 -10.17 -9.49
C ALA A 121 12.12 -11.60 -10.04
N ASP A 122 12.88 -12.56 -9.52
CA ASP A 122 12.85 -13.97 -9.92
C ASP A 122 12.40 -14.91 -8.78
N SER A 123 11.67 -14.40 -7.78
CA SER A 123 11.34 -15.16 -6.58
C SER A 123 9.92 -14.89 -6.07
N ALA A 124 8.98 -15.77 -6.49
CA ALA A 124 7.61 -15.76 -6.00
C ALA A 124 7.51 -15.92 -4.46
N GLU A 125 8.45 -16.66 -3.86
CA GLU A 125 8.55 -16.80 -2.41
C GLU A 125 8.85 -15.45 -1.73
N ARG A 126 9.90 -14.73 -2.18
CA ARG A 126 10.23 -13.40 -1.63
C ARG A 126 9.10 -12.39 -1.86
N PHE A 127 8.43 -12.48 -3.00
CA PHE A 127 7.26 -11.66 -3.28
C PHE A 127 6.14 -11.90 -2.27
N GLY A 128 5.80 -13.17 -2.01
CA GLY A 128 4.81 -13.54 -1.00
C GLY A 128 5.20 -13.07 0.40
N GLN A 129 6.45 -13.29 0.80
CA GLN A 129 6.98 -12.81 2.08
C GLN A 129 6.92 -11.28 2.21
N ALA A 130 7.21 -10.54 1.13
CA ALA A 130 7.08 -9.10 1.12
C ALA A 130 5.61 -8.66 1.31
N ALA A 131 4.68 -9.29 0.58
CA ALA A 131 3.25 -9.03 0.69
C ALA A 131 2.74 -9.25 2.11
N ASP A 132 3.02 -10.43 2.69
CA ASP A 132 2.62 -10.80 4.05
C ASP A 132 3.16 -9.81 5.09
N LEU A 133 4.42 -9.39 4.93
CA LEU A 133 5.05 -8.46 5.86
C LEU A 133 4.51 -7.03 5.73
N PHE A 134 4.19 -6.57 4.51
CA PHE A 134 3.49 -5.28 4.32
C PHE A 134 2.11 -5.30 4.98
N ASP A 135 1.34 -6.36 4.80
CA ASP A 135 0.02 -6.51 5.42
C ASP A 135 0.09 -6.59 6.95
N ALA A 136 1.06 -7.32 7.48
CA ALA A 136 1.32 -7.39 8.91
C ALA A 136 1.72 -6.02 9.49
N CYS A 137 2.56 -5.25 8.79
CA CYS A 137 2.94 -3.90 9.23
C CYS A 137 1.74 -2.95 9.29
N VAL A 138 0.90 -2.92 8.24
CA VAL A 138 -0.29 -2.07 8.20
C VAL A 138 -1.29 -2.47 9.28
N THR A 139 -1.55 -3.77 9.43
CA THR A 139 -2.48 -4.31 10.43
C THR A 139 -2.00 -3.99 11.84
N SER A 140 -0.71 -4.20 12.12
CA SER A 140 -0.13 -3.95 13.44
C SER A 140 -0.13 -2.45 13.77
N ALA A 141 0.24 -1.59 12.81
CA ALA A 141 0.20 -0.15 13.02
C ALA A 141 -1.23 0.36 13.32
N HIS A 142 -2.24 -0.19 12.64
CA HIS A 142 -3.63 0.13 12.91
C HIS A 142 -4.06 -0.33 14.31
N ILE A 143 -3.73 -1.57 14.70
CA ILE A 143 -4.02 -2.09 16.05
C ILE A 143 -3.40 -1.19 17.12
N VAL A 144 -2.17 -0.73 16.91
CA VAL A 144 -1.49 0.18 17.82
C VAL A 144 -2.26 1.50 17.93
N CYS A 145 -2.66 2.12 16.81
CA CYS A 145 -3.46 3.35 16.83
C CYS A 145 -4.78 3.20 17.63
N LEU A 146 -5.45 2.05 17.50
CA LEU A 146 -6.71 1.78 18.20
C LEU A 146 -6.53 1.57 19.71
N ARG A 147 -5.32 1.22 20.16
CA ARG A 147 -5.00 0.97 21.58
C ARG A 147 -4.32 2.16 22.26
N SER A 148 -3.79 3.10 21.48
CA SER A 148 -3.07 4.27 22.01
C SER A 148 -4.03 5.33 22.55
N GLY A 149 -3.65 5.93 23.68
CA GLY A 149 -4.29 7.15 24.19
C GLY A 149 -3.80 8.40 23.47
N ASP A 150 -4.44 9.54 23.75
CA ASP A 150 -4.22 10.81 23.04
C ASP A 150 -2.77 11.28 23.02
N ALA A 151 -2.00 11.03 24.08
CA ALA A 151 -0.62 11.51 24.23
C ALA A 151 0.37 10.94 23.18
N GLN A 152 0.08 9.78 22.59
CA GLN A 152 0.93 9.13 21.57
C GLN A 152 0.24 9.05 20.21
N ARG A 153 -0.98 9.59 20.09
CA ARG A 153 -1.85 9.44 18.93
C ARG A 153 -1.14 9.80 17.63
N ARG A 154 -0.54 10.99 17.59
CA ARG A 154 0.09 11.54 16.37
C ARG A 154 1.21 10.65 15.82
N ASP A 155 2.14 10.20 16.67
CA ASP A 155 3.25 9.32 16.28
C ASP A 155 2.77 7.97 15.74
N MET A 156 1.72 7.41 16.35
CA MET A 156 1.18 6.12 15.94
C MET A 156 0.48 6.22 14.59
N TYR A 157 -0.33 7.26 14.39
CA TYR A 157 -0.98 7.51 13.11
C TYR A 157 0.00 7.94 12.01
N GLU A 158 1.11 8.61 12.35
CA GLU A 158 2.21 8.83 11.40
C GLU A 158 2.78 7.49 10.93
N THR A 159 3.07 6.58 11.87
CA THR A 159 3.58 5.24 11.55
C THR A 159 2.57 4.46 10.70
N TYR A 160 1.27 4.54 11.01
CA TYR A 160 0.22 3.90 10.23
C TYR A 160 0.14 4.45 8.81
N ALA A 161 0.08 5.78 8.64
CA ALA A 161 0.08 6.42 7.33
C ALA A 161 1.34 6.07 6.52
N PHE A 162 2.48 5.92 7.19
CA PHE A 162 3.74 5.48 6.58
C PHE A 162 3.66 4.04 6.07
N THR A 163 3.12 3.10 6.86
CA THR A 163 2.91 1.71 6.42
C THR A 163 1.96 1.60 5.23
N LEU A 164 0.86 2.38 5.23
CA LEU A 164 -0.10 2.43 4.13
C LEU A 164 0.55 2.91 2.84
N GLN A 165 1.35 3.98 2.90
CA GLN A 165 2.03 4.50 1.72
C GLN A 165 3.05 3.50 1.15
N HIS A 166 3.77 2.76 1.99
CA HIS A 166 4.69 1.72 1.53
C HIS A 166 3.96 0.53 0.92
N ARG A 167 2.85 0.06 1.50
CA ARG A 167 2.04 -1.00 0.89
C ARG A 167 1.38 -0.54 -0.41
N ALA A 168 0.97 0.72 -0.50
CA ALA A 168 0.47 1.30 -1.75
C ALA A 168 1.52 1.24 -2.87
N LYS A 169 2.78 1.58 -2.56
CA LYS A 169 3.90 1.45 -3.52
C LYS A 169 4.18 0.00 -3.90
N PHE A 170 4.08 -0.92 -2.95
CA PHE A 170 4.18 -2.36 -3.23
C PHE A 170 3.11 -2.79 -4.24
N ARG A 171 1.85 -2.48 -3.96
CA ARG A 171 0.69 -2.79 -4.81
C ARG A 171 0.79 -2.15 -6.19
N LEU A 172 1.21 -0.89 -6.27
CA LEU A 172 1.44 -0.18 -7.53
C LEU A 172 2.47 -0.90 -8.40
N ALA A 173 3.60 -1.31 -7.80
CA ALA A 173 4.66 -2.01 -8.53
C ALA A 173 4.24 -3.41 -9.04
N ASN A 174 3.09 -3.92 -8.58
CA ASN A 174 2.55 -5.23 -8.92
C ASN A 174 1.24 -5.11 -9.72
N ASP A 175 0.95 -3.94 -10.29
CA ASP A 175 -0.27 -3.62 -11.04
C ASP A 175 -1.59 -3.85 -10.27
N GLU A 176 -1.56 -3.90 -8.93
CA GLU A 176 -2.75 -3.91 -8.06
C GLU A 176 -3.30 -2.48 -7.86
N LEU A 177 -3.57 -1.77 -8.95
CA LEU A 177 -3.75 -0.31 -8.96
C LEU A 177 -4.91 0.18 -8.09
N ILE A 178 -6.03 -0.54 -8.06
CA ILE A 178 -7.18 -0.18 -7.22
C ILE A 178 -6.84 -0.33 -5.73
N ALA A 179 -6.14 -1.40 -5.36
CA ALA A 179 -5.71 -1.64 -3.99
C ALA A 179 -4.57 -0.68 -3.57
N ALA A 180 -3.71 -0.28 -4.52
CA ALA A 180 -2.71 0.77 -4.32
C ALA A 180 -3.36 2.13 -4.06
N LEU A 181 -4.33 2.52 -4.90
CA LEU A 181 -5.07 3.77 -4.79
C LEU A 181 -5.81 3.86 -3.44
N ARG A 182 -6.44 2.76 -3.04
CA ARG A 182 -7.09 2.60 -1.74
C ARG A 182 -6.15 2.93 -0.58
N ASP A 183 -4.97 2.32 -0.55
CA ASP A 183 -4.01 2.52 0.55
C ASP A 183 -3.37 3.91 0.52
N ALA A 184 -3.01 4.41 -0.66
CA ALA A 184 -2.45 5.75 -0.81
C ALA A 184 -3.44 6.81 -0.34
N ASN A 185 -4.72 6.68 -0.73
CA ASN A 185 -5.76 7.61 -0.32
C ASN A 185 -6.04 7.51 1.18
N LEU A 186 -6.14 6.30 1.76
CA LEU A 186 -6.31 6.14 3.20
C LEU A 186 -5.13 6.77 3.97
N GLY A 187 -3.90 6.53 3.52
CA GLY A 187 -2.71 7.16 4.09
C GLY A 187 -2.80 8.68 4.06
N LEU A 188 -3.17 9.28 2.92
CA LEU A 188 -3.40 10.71 2.78
C LEU A 188 -4.45 11.23 3.78
N ARG A 189 -5.61 10.57 3.88
CA ARG A 189 -6.68 10.98 4.79
C ARG A 189 -6.24 10.93 6.25
N VAL A 190 -5.49 9.90 6.66
CA VAL A 190 -4.92 9.82 8.01
C VAL A 190 -4.02 11.02 8.30
N ARG A 191 -3.15 11.39 7.34
CA ARG A 191 -2.24 12.54 7.53
C ARG A 191 -2.98 13.87 7.66
N GLU A 192 -4.06 14.05 6.90
CA GLU A 192 -4.86 15.28 6.97
C GLU A 192 -5.66 15.38 8.28
N VAL A 193 -6.29 14.27 8.72
CA VAL A 193 -7.08 14.25 9.96
C VAL A 193 -6.20 14.48 11.20
N GLU A 194 -5.00 13.91 11.21
CA GLU A 194 -4.06 14.03 12.33
C GLU A 194 -3.11 15.23 12.18
N GLU A 195 -3.36 16.10 11.19
CA GLU A 195 -2.61 17.33 10.91
C GLU A 195 -1.09 17.09 10.86
N LEU A 196 -0.66 16.03 10.18
CA LEU A 196 0.76 15.68 10.05
C LEU A 196 1.53 16.69 9.18
N PRO A 197 2.87 16.69 9.20
CA PRO A 197 3.68 17.67 8.47
C PRO A 197 3.29 17.78 6.98
N ARG A 198 3.28 19.03 6.50
CA ARG A 198 2.78 19.39 5.17
C ARG A 198 3.48 18.65 4.03
N ASP A 199 4.79 18.47 4.14
CA ASP A 199 5.61 17.71 3.19
C ASP A 199 5.18 16.24 3.07
N GLN A 200 4.71 15.63 4.18
CA GLN A 200 4.18 14.27 4.15
C GLN A 200 2.79 14.20 3.48
N ILE A 201 1.96 15.22 3.68
CA ILE A 201 0.67 15.35 3.01
C ILE A 201 0.89 15.51 1.50
N GLU A 202 1.76 16.44 1.09
CA GLU A 202 2.13 16.66 -0.31
C GLU A 202 2.71 15.39 -0.96
N SER A 203 3.57 14.65 -0.24
CA SER A 203 4.08 13.34 -0.69
C SER A 203 2.96 12.31 -0.92
N SER A 204 1.94 12.31 -0.07
CA SER A 204 0.80 11.39 -0.19
C SER A 204 -0.14 11.80 -1.31
N GLN A 205 -0.36 13.10 -1.52
CA GLN A 205 -1.11 13.64 -2.65
C GLN A 205 -0.44 13.29 -3.97
N PHE A 206 0.89 13.40 -4.04
CA PHE A 206 1.68 12.96 -5.19
C PHE A 206 1.48 11.47 -5.46
N ALA A 207 1.58 10.60 -4.44
CA ALA A 207 1.37 9.16 -4.60
C ALA A 207 -0.03 8.81 -5.13
N VAL A 208 -1.09 9.43 -4.60
CA VAL A 208 -2.47 9.25 -5.10
C VAL A 208 -2.57 9.71 -6.55
N SER A 209 -2.01 10.87 -6.88
CA SER A 209 -2.08 11.44 -8.23
C SER A 209 -1.34 10.57 -9.25
N SER A 210 -0.16 10.04 -8.90
CA SER A 210 0.60 9.08 -9.72
C SER A 210 -0.19 7.81 -10.01
N ILE A 211 -0.90 7.25 -9.03
CA ILE A 211 -1.70 6.03 -9.23
C ILE A 211 -2.90 6.32 -10.15
N VAL A 212 -3.56 7.48 -9.97
CA VAL A 212 -4.64 7.92 -10.87
C VAL A 212 -4.13 8.12 -12.30
N GLN A 213 -2.97 8.77 -12.48
CA GLN A 213 -2.34 8.93 -13.79
C GLN A 213 -1.98 7.60 -14.43
N ARG A 214 -1.53 6.61 -13.64
CA ARG A 214 -1.27 5.25 -14.14
C ARG A 214 -2.55 4.58 -14.64
N LEU A 215 -3.67 4.73 -13.93
CA LEU A 215 -4.98 4.23 -14.37
C LEU A 215 -5.44 4.94 -15.66
N GLU A 216 -5.29 6.27 -15.75
CA GLU A 216 -5.59 7.04 -16.97
C GLU A 216 -4.70 6.63 -18.16
N SER A 217 -3.42 6.31 -17.92
CA SER A 217 -2.53 5.78 -18.95
C SER A 217 -2.99 4.43 -19.47
N LEU A 218 -3.41 3.51 -18.59
CA LEU A 218 -3.96 2.22 -19.03
C LEU A 218 -5.24 2.39 -19.85
N ILE A 219 -6.08 3.37 -19.52
CA ILE A 219 -7.27 3.71 -20.31
C ILE A 219 -6.86 4.15 -21.72
N ALA A 220 -5.85 5.01 -21.84
CA ALA A 220 -5.34 5.46 -23.13
C ALA A 220 -4.69 4.32 -23.94
N ASP A 221 -3.98 3.40 -23.29
CA ASP A 221 -3.34 2.25 -23.96
C ASP A 221 -4.37 1.29 -24.58
N LEU A 222 -5.57 1.19 -24.00
CA LEU A 222 -6.67 0.39 -24.56
C LEU A 222 -7.19 0.95 -25.90
N GLU A 223 -7.11 2.26 -26.11
CA GLU A 223 -7.45 2.89 -27.39
C GLU A 223 -6.54 2.38 -28.51
N LEU A 224 -5.25 2.31 -28.22
CA LEU A 224 -4.21 1.93 -29.17
C LEU A 224 -4.16 0.41 -29.44
N SER A 225 -4.51 -0.40 -28.44
CA SER A 225 -4.29 -1.85 -28.48
C SER A 225 -5.54 -2.69 -28.79
N ALA A 226 -6.74 -2.21 -28.45
CA ALA A 226 -7.97 -3.01 -28.54
C ALA A 226 -8.98 -2.46 -29.56
N GLY A 227 -8.69 -1.36 -30.27
CA GLY A 227 -9.70 -0.67 -31.08
C GLY A 227 -10.85 -0.13 -30.24
N ALA A 228 -10.60 0.07 -28.94
CA ALA A 228 -11.51 0.76 -28.04
C ALA A 228 -11.46 2.26 -28.30
N SER A 229 -12.44 3.00 -27.78
CA SER A 229 -12.45 4.46 -27.75
C SER A 229 -12.44 4.93 -26.31
N VAL A 230 -11.52 5.85 -25.97
CA VAL A 230 -11.56 6.54 -24.68
C VAL A 230 -12.80 7.42 -24.64
N THR A 231 -13.60 7.23 -23.59
CA THR A 231 -14.82 7.98 -23.36
C THR A 231 -14.67 8.83 -22.11
N THR A 232 -15.06 10.10 -22.22
CA THR A 232 -15.21 11.00 -21.08
C THR A 232 -16.69 11.30 -20.89
N GLU A 233 -17.25 10.87 -19.77
CA GLU A 233 -18.57 11.27 -19.32
C GLU A 233 -18.47 12.64 -18.65
N THR A 234 -19.47 13.49 -18.86
CA THR A 234 -19.52 14.84 -18.27
C THR A 234 -20.78 15.02 -17.44
N PHE A 235 -20.71 15.90 -16.45
CA PHE A 235 -21.90 16.48 -15.83
C PHE A 235 -22.59 17.42 -16.81
N ALA A 236 -23.85 17.77 -16.52
CA ALA A 236 -24.59 18.77 -17.31
C ALA A 236 -23.86 20.13 -17.44
N ALA A 237 -22.95 20.46 -16.52
CA ALA A 237 -22.14 21.68 -16.53
C ALA A 237 -20.88 21.59 -17.42
N GLY A 238 -20.54 20.42 -17.96
CA GLY A 238 -19.38 20.19 -18.82
C GLY A 238 -18.16 19.56 -18.13
N ASP A 239 -18.07 19.63 -16.80
CA ASP A 239 -16.98 19.00 -16.05
C ASP A 239 -17.03 17.47 -16.13
N ARG A 240 -15.86 16.80 -16.09
CA ARG A 240 -15.78 15.33 -16.16
C ARG A 240 -16.47 14.66 -14.97
N SER A 241 -17.28 13.66 -15.26
CA SER A 241 -17.96 12.79 -14.27
C SER A 241 -17.41 11.35 -14.30
N GLY A 242 -16.84 10.92 -15.43
CA GLY A 242 -16.20 9.61 -15.57
C GLY A 242 -15.28 9.53 -16.79
N VAL A 243 -14.28 8.66 -16.73
CA VAL A 243 -13.33 8.39 -17.81
C VAL A 243 -13.02 6.90 -17.83
N GLY A 244 -13.01 6.31 -19.02
CA GLY A 244 -12.63 4.91 -19.24
C GLY A 244 -12.69 4.53 -20.72
N ALA A 245 -12.44 3.27 -21.03
CA ALA A 245 -12.44 2.76 -22.40
C ALA A 245 -13.76 2.04 -22.73
N VAL A 246 -14.19 2.17 -23.98
CA VAL A 246 -15.38 1.51 -24.53
C VAL A 246 -15.01 0.75 -25.81
N GLN A 247 -15.38 -0.52 -25.91
CA GLN A 247 -15.21 -1.34 -27.10
C GLN A 247 -16.58 -1.90 -27.52
N ALA A 248 -16.96 -1.74 -28.80
CA ALA A 248 -18.27 -2.15 -29.32
C ALA A 248 -19.49 -1.65 -28.51
N GLY A 249 -19.38 -0.47 -27.89
CA GLY A 249 -20.43 0.12 -27.05
C GLY A 249 -20.46 -0.38 -25.60
N GLN A 250 -19.53 -1.24 -25.19
CA GLN A 250 -19.42 -1.79 -23.83
C GLN A 250 -18.20 -1.25 -23.10
N ARG A 251 -18.32 -0.94 -21.80
CA ARG A 251 -17.18 -0.50 -20.99
C ARG A 251 -16.19 -1.64 -20.79
N ILE A 252 -14.89 -1.33 -20.92
CA ILE A 252 -13.79 -2.26 -20.68
C ILE A 252 -12.67 -1.59 -19.87
N GLY A 253 -11.87 -2.39 -19.19
CA GLY A 253 -10.66 -1.94 -18.50
C GLY A 253 -10.94 -1.08 -17.27
N PRO A 254 -9.96 -0.28 -16.81
CA PRO A 254 -10.15 0.56 -15.65
C PRO A 254 -11.09 1.72 -15.96
N TRP A 255 -11.91 2.09 -14.99
CA TRP A 255 -12.80 3.25 -15.04
C TRP A 255 -12.65 4.08 -13.77
N LEU A 256 -12.69 5.40 -13.97
CA LEU A 256 -12.57 6.40 -12.93
C LEU A 256 -13.81 7.29 -12.95
N PHE A 257 -14.35 7.64 -11.79
CA PHE A 257 -15.49 8.53 -11.65
C PHE A 257 -15.18 9.63 -10.65
N TRP A 258 -15.72 10.82 -10.89
CA TRP A 258 -15.52 12.00 -10.04
C TRP A 258 -16.85 12.55 -9.52
N TYR A 259 -16.78 13.29 -8.42
CA TYR A 259 -17.82 14.18 -7.97
C TYR A 259 -17.74 15.52 -8.70
N LYS A 260 -18.80 16.33 -8.60
CA LYS A 260 -18.81 17.70 -9.13
C LYS A 260 -17.74 18.60 -8.51
N SER A 261 -17.27 18.27 -7.30
CA SER A 261 -16.15 18.94 -6.63
C SER A 261 -14.80 18.69 -7.31
N GLY A 262 -14.72 17.69 -8.20
CA GLY A 262 -13.46 17.17 -8.74
C GLY A 262 -12.81 16.09 -7.87
N ALA A 263 -13.38 15.77 -6.70
CA ALA A 263 -12.91 14.65 -5.87
C ALA A 263 -13.19 13.31 -6.57
N LEU A 264 -12.24 12.37 -6.46
CA LEU A 264 -12.45 11.02 -6.98
C LEU A 264 -13.59 10.35 -6.21
N LYS A 265 -14.57 9.83 -6.95
CA LYS A 265 -15.79 9.20 -6.44
C LYS A 265 -15.68 7.67 -6.43
N ALA A 266 -15.14 7.08 -7.48
CA ALA A 266 -14.99 5.64 -7.59
C ALA A 266 -13.91 5.26 -8.58
N ALA A 267 -13.34 4.08 -8.39
CA ALA A 267 -12.43 3.45 -9.34
C ALA A 267 -12.62 1.92 -9.32
N GLY A 268 -12.50 1.28 -10.48
CA GLY A 268 -12.56 -0.17 -10.60
C GLY A 268 -12.47 -0.62 -12.06
N TRP A 269 -12.78 -1.89 -12.31
CA TRP A 269 -12.65 -2.49 -13.64
C TRP A 269 -13.99 -2.92 -14.23
N TYR A 270 -14.09 -2.78 -15.56
CA TYR A 270 -15.17 -3.33 -16.36
C TYR A 270 -14.65 -4.41 -17.32
N VAL A 271 -15.47 -5.44 -17.53
CA VAL A 271 -15.37 -6.40 -18.62
C VAL A 271 -16.74 -6.48 -19.28
N ASP A 272 -16.82 -6.14 -20.57
CA ASP A 272 -18.05 -6.16 -21.37
C ASP A 272 -19.26 -5.47 -20.68
N ASP A 273 -19.04 -4.26 -20.17
CA ASP A 273 -20.01 -3.44 -19.43
C ASP A 273 -20.43 -3.98 -18.05
N GLN A 274 -19.69 -4.94 -17.51
CA GLN A 274 -19.93 -5.53 -16.20
C GLN A 274 -18.81 -5.19 -15.23
N LEU A 275 -19.16 -4.81 -13.99
CA LEU A 275 -18.20 -4.67 -12.90
C LEU A 275 -17.48 -6.02 -12.73
N ASP A 276 -16.16 -5.99 -12.79
CA ASP A 276 -15.31 -7.17 -12.60
C ASP A 276 -14.08 -6.77 -11.79
N GLY A 277 -13.57 -7.65 -10.93
CA GLY A 277 -12.41 -7.37 -10.09
C GLY A 277 -12.67 -6.32 -9.00
N PRO A 278 -11.62 -5.68 -8.47
CA PRO A 278 -11.70 -4.79 -7.31
C PRO A 278 -12.32 -3.44 -7.67
N TRP A 279 -13.15 -2.95 -6.74
CA TRP A 279 -13.79 -1.65 -6.81
C TRP A 279 -13.70 -0.91 -5.47
N ILE A 280 -13.51 0.40 -5.57
CA ILE A 280 -13.50 1.30 -4.42
C ILE A 280 -14.39 2.51 -4.68
N TRP A 281 -15.07 2.95 -3.64
CA TRP A 281 -15.89 4.15 -3.65
C TRP A 281 -15.50 5.07 -2.52
N PHE A 282 -15.43 6.36 -2.82
CA PHE A 282 -15.15 7.42 -1.88
C PHE A 282 -16.38 8.31 -1.71
N ARG A 283 -16.38 9.09 -0.63
CA ARG A 283 -17.28 10.23 -0.40
C ARG A 283 -16.65 11.48 -1.01
N ASP A 284 -17.42 12.56 -1.10
CA ASP A 284 -16.99 13.83 -1.75
C ASP A 284 -15.73 14.47 -1.11
N HIS A 285 -15.42 14.10 0.14
CA HIS A 285 -14.20 14.54 0.85
C HIS A 285 -13.04 13.52 0.81
N GLY A 286 -13.12 12.53 -0.08
CA GLY A 286 -12.08 11.51 -0.29
C GLY A 286 -12.06 10.39 0.76
N LEU A 287 -12.94 10.40 1.77
CA LEU A 287 -13.05 9.29 2.73
C LEU A 287 -13.67 8.06 2.07
N LEU A 288 -13.19 6.87 2.40
CA LEU A 288 -13.77 5.63 1.89
C LEU A 288 -15.26 5.53 2.25
N LEU A 289 -16.07 5.13 1.27
CA LEU A 289 -17.48 4.80 1.42
C LEU A 289 -17.64 3.29 1.56
N GLN A 290 -17.05 2.55 0.62
CA GLN A 290 -17.05 1.09 0.58
C GLN A 290 -16.01 0.56 -0.39
N GLU A 291 -15.63 -0.70 -0.21
CA GLU A 291 -14.72 -1.44 -1.09
C GLU A 291 -15.11 -2.92 -1.15
N GLY A 292 -14.80 -3.55 -2.27
CA GLY A 292 -14.99 -4.99 -2.49
C GLY A 292 -14.77 -5.35 -3.95
N SER A 293 -15.02 -6.61 -4.31
CA SER A 293 -14.82 -7.08 -5.67
C SER A 293 -16.12 -7.56 -6.32
N PHE A 294 -16.09 -7.65 -7.64
CA PHE A 294 -17.18 -8.15 -8.46
C PHE A 294 -16.70 -9.27 -9.38
N ILE A 295 -17.60 -10.17 -9.74
CA ILE A 295 -17.50 -11.05 -10.90
C ILE A 295 -18.81 -10.85 -11.67
N HIS A 296 -18.74 -10.36 -12.90
CA HIS A 296 -19.92 -10.19 -13.76
C HIS A 296 -21.08 -9.44 -13.06
N ASN A 297 -20.82 -8.24 -12.53
CA ASN A 297 -21.78 -7.40 -11.76
C ASN A 297 -22.25 -7.99 -10.41
N ARG A 298 -21.76 -9.15 -9.98
CA ARG A 298 -22.11 -9.75 -8.68
C ARG A 298 -21.00 -9.57 -7.68
N GLN A 299 -21.34 -9.12 -6.47
CA GLN A 299 -20.35 -8.94 -5.39
C GLN A 299 -19.70 -10.28 -5.06
N GLU A 300 -18.38 -10.29 -4.92
CA GLU A 300 -17.59 -11.49 -4.66
C GLU A 300 -16.45 -11.17 -3.68
N GLY A 301 -16.20 -12.08 -2.74
CA GLY A 301 -15.09 -11.97 -1.79
C GLY A 301 -15.33 -10.97 -0.67
N PRO A 302 -14.26 -10.48 -0.02
CA PRO A 302 -14.34 -9.54 1.09
C PRO A 302 -15.01 -8.22 0.69
N TRP A 303 -15.85 -7.70 1.58
CA TRP A 303 -16.53 -6.43 1.40
C TRP A 303 -16.52 -5.64 2.70
N ILE A 304 -16.24 -4.34 2.59
CA ILE A 304 -16.19 -3.43 3.74
C ILE A 304 -16.94 -2.14 3.39
N ARG A 305 -17.78 -1.67 4.31
CA ARG A 305 -18.39 -0.34 4.23
C ARG A 305 -17.94 0.50 5.41
N TYR A 306 -17.91 1.82 5.22
CA TYR A 306 -17.34 2.74 6.18
C TYR A 306 -18.32 3.84 6.58
N TYR A 307 -18.26 4.23 7.86
CA TYR A 307 -18.90 5.43 8.39
C TYR A 307 -18.25 6.70 7.85
N THR A 308 -18.89 7.85 8.05
CA THR A 308 -18.35 9.16 7.68
C THR A 308 -17.11 9.54 8.49
N ASN A 309 -16.89 8.93 9.65
CA ASN A 309 -15.68 9.07 10.46
C ASN A 309 -14.53 8.13 10.03
N GLY A 310 -14.70 7.37 8.94
CA GLY A 310 -13.70 6.45 8.40
C GLY A 310 -13.61 5.09 9.12
N ARG A 311 -14.38 4.85 10.18
CA ARG A 311 -14.44 3.54 10.85
C ARG A 311 -15.33 2.58 10.08
N ILE A 312 -15.11 1.28 10.28
CA ILE A 312 -15.89 0.23 9.60
C ILE A 312 -17.34 0.28 10.09
N LEU A 313 -18.27 0.32 9.15
CA LEU A 313 -19.71 0.21 9.38
C LEU A 313 -20.11 -1.26 9.43
N ASP A 314 -19.75 -2.00 8.39
CA ASP A 314 -19.87 -3.45 8.38
C ASP A 314 -18.86 -4.08 7.43
N GLN A 315 -18.60 -5.37 7.67
CA GLN A 315 -17.74 -6.17 6.82
C GLN A 315 -18.19 -7.62 6.80
N GLY A 316 -17.83 -8.31 5.73
CA GLY A 316 -18.03 -9.75 5.59
C GLY A 316 -17.63 -10.21 4.20
N THR A 317 -18.18 -11.35 3.78
CA THR A 317 -17.88 -11.93 2.46
C THR A 317 -19.16 -12.02 1.64
N PHE A 318 -19.08 -11.63 0.38
CA PHE A 318 -20.08 -11.96 -0.62
C PHE A 318 -19.64 -13.16 -1.45
N HIS A 319 -20.62 -13.92 -1.92
CA HIS A 319 -20.44 -14.88 -2.98
C HIS A 319 -21.65 -14.79 -3.90
N ASP A 320 -21.43 -14.55 -5.18
CA ASP A 320 -22.49 -14.46 -6.18
C ASP A 320 -23.57 -13.40 -5.84
N GLY A 321 -23.16 -12.28 -5.23
CA GLY A 321 -24.05 -11.21 -4.79
C GLY A 321 -24.78 -11.48 -3.46
N GLU A 322 -24.59 -12.65 -2.84
CA GLU A 322 -25.18 -13.00 -1.55
C GLU A 322 -24.16 -12.94 -0.42
N LYS A 323 -24.57 -12.45 0.75
CA LYS A 323 -23.73 -12.50 1.96
C LYS A 323 -23.50 -13.95 2.37
N VAL A 324 -22.26 -14.32 2.70
CA VAL A 324 -21.88 -15.65 3.19
C VAL A 324 -20.97 -15.54 4.41
N GLY A 325 -21.02 -16.56 5.27
CA GLY A 325 -20.18 -16.62 6.47
C GLY A 325 -20.62 -15.61 7.54
N ASP A 326 -19.67 -15.18 8.36
CA ASP A 326 -19.94 -14.23 9.44
C ASP A 326 -19.89 -12.79 8.92
N TRP A 327 -21.01 -12.07 9.12
CA TRP A 327 -21.14 -10.66 8.81
C TRP A 327 -21.11 -9.86 10.10
N PHE A 328 -20.20 -8.89 10.18
CA PHE A 328 -20.01 -8.05 11.35
C PHE A 328 -20.51 -6.64 11.07
N THR A 329 -21.35 -6.11 11.94
CA THR A 329 -21.76 -4.70 11.94
C THR A 329 -21.24 -4.05 13.21
N PHE A 330 -20.77 -2.82 13.10
CA PHE A 330 -20.17 -2.08 14.19
C PHE A 330 -20.97 -0.82 14.50
N HIS A 331 -20.71 -0.21 15.64
CA HIS A 331 -21.10 1.16 15.95
C HIS A 331 -20.05 2.15 15.43
N GLU A 332 -20.38 3.43 15.36
CA GLU A 332 -19.42 4.48 14.98
C GLU A 332 -18.22 4.57 15.94
N ASP A 333 -18.36 4.07 17.17
CA ASP A 333 -17.27 3.98 18.13
C ASP A 333 -16.29 2.82 17.83
N GLY A 334 -16.62 1.94 16.87
CA GLY A 334 -15.87 0.75 16.49
C GLY A 334 -16.24 -0.52 17.25
N SER A 335 -17.12 -0.44 18.26
CA SER A 335 -17.60 -1.61 19.00
C SER A 335 -18.51 -2.49 18.13
N VAL A 336 -18.47 -3.81 18.35
CA VAL A 336 -19.30 -4.76 17.61
C VAL A 336 -20.77 -4.54 17.99
N ARG A 337 -21.59 -4.17 17.01
CA ARG A 337 -23.04 -4.03 17.15
C ARG A 337 -23.76 -5.36 16.99
N SER A 338 -23.37 -6.16 16.00
CA SER A 338 -23.97 -7.48 15.76
C SER A 338 -23.10 -8.36 14.87
N THR A 339 -23.16 -9.67 15.11
CA THR A 339 -22.65 -10.70 14.20
C THR A 339 -23.83 -11.53 13.66
N ARG A 340 -23.92 -11.69 12.34
CA ARG A 340 -24.93 -12.54 11.69
C ARG A 340 -24.24 -13.56 10.78
N ARG A 341 -24.57 -14.83 10.96
CA ARG A 341 -24.07 -15.90 10.08
C ARG A 341 -25.03 -16.13 8.91
N HIS A 342 -24.52 -15.98 7.70
CA HIS A 342 -25.26 -16.23 6.46
C HIS A 342 -24.81 -17.54 5.83
N THR A 343 -25.76 -18.43 5.60
CA THR A 343 -25.54 -19.67 4.85
C THR A 343 -26.04 -19.50 3.42
N ARG A 344 -25.27 -20.00 2.46
CA ARG A 344 -25.68 -20.17 1.05
C ARG A 344 -26.83 -21.20 0.99
N LYS A 345 -28.07 -20.80 1.29
CA LYS A 345 -29.20 -21.73 1.22
C LYS A 345 -29.62 -21.92 -0.22
N GLY A 346 -29.09 -23.01 -0.80
CA GLY A 346 -29.46 -23.53 -2.12
C GLY A 346 -29.36 -25.04 -2.29
N ARG A 347 -29.37 -25.89 -1.24
CA ARG A 347 -29.87 -27.28 -1.30
C ARG A 347 -30.08 -27.87 0.10
N TRP A 348 -31.27 -28.44 0.32
CA TRP A 348 -31.64 -29.16 1.53
C TRP A 348 -30.81 -30.44 1.69
N LEU A 349 -30.37 -30.71 2.92
CA LEU A 349 -30.30 -32.07 3.44
C LEU A 349 -31.01 -32.06 4.79
N ARG A 350 -32.19 -32.69 4.83
CA ARG A 350 -32.73 -33.21 6.10
C ARG A 350 -31.77 -34.29 6.57
N ARG A 351 -31.35 -34.21 7.82
CA ARG A 351 -31.21 -35.40 8.64
C ARG A 351 -31.97 -35.17 9.92
#